data_AF-A0A945H186-F1
#
_entry.id   AF-A0A945H186-F1
#
_cell.length_a   1.000
_cell.length_b   1.000
_cell.length_c   1.000
_cell.angle_alpha   90.00
_cell.angle_beta   90.00
_cell.angle_gamma   90.00
#
_symmetry.space_group_name_H-M   'P 1'
#
loop_
_entity.id
_entity.type
_entity.pdbx_description
1 polymer ?
#
loop_
_entity_poly.entity_id
_entity_poly.type
_entity_poly.pdbx_seq_one_letter_code
_entity_poly.pdbx_strand_id
1 'polypeptide(L)' 'MITNSQIIITKDIDLYLSELVPTLPLHTHRIFQNEEENKDNFKIEQAKKVIKEAYIASSESKYIILCGNKFELEAQ' A
#
# COMPACT_ATOMS: atom_id res chain seq x y z
N MET A 1 -9.39 8.66 -13.24
CA MET A 1 -8.91 9.07 -11.91
C MET A 1 -9.51 8.15 -10.86
N ILE A 2 -8.70 7.63 -9.94
CA ILE A 2 -9.19 6.88 -8.79
C ILE A 2 -9.68 7.90 -7.75
N THR A 3 -10.98 7.95 -7.51
CA THR A 3 -11.62 8.91 -6.58
C THR A 3 -12.06 8.28 -5.27
N ASN A 4 -12.02 6.95 -5.16
CA ASN A 4 -12.50 6.18 -4.02
C ASN A 4 -11.44 5.18 -3.56
N SER A 5 -11.50 4.76 -2.29
CA SER A 5 -10.72 3.65 -1.76
C SER A 5 -11.09 2.34 -2.47
N GLN A 6 -10.09 1.52 -2.80
CA GLN A 6 -10.28 0.24 -3.51
C GLN A 6 -9.46 -0.87 -2.83
N ILE A 7 -10.01 -2.08 -2.85
CA ILE A 7 -9.28 -3.32 -2.50
C ILE A 7 -9.09 -4.09 -3.81
N ILE A 8 -7.85 -4.44 -4.13
CA ILE A 8 -7.50 -5.13 -5.36
C ILE A 8 -6.91 -6.49 -5.02
N ILE A 9 -7.39 -7.54 -5.69
CA ILE A 9 -6.84 -8.90 -5.60
C ILE A 9 -6.22 -9.19 -6.96
N THR A 10 -4.91 -9.35 -7.00
CA THR A 10 -4.14 -9.63 -8.22
C THR A 10 -3.37 -10.94 -8.07
N LYS A 11 -3.03 -11.56 -9.21
CA LYS A 11 -2.17 -12.75 -9.26
C LYS A 11 -0.69 -12.40 -9.19
N ASP A 12 -0.34 -11.17 -9.56
CA ASP A 12 1.01 -10.65 -9.62
C ASP A 12 0.97 -9.20 -9.14
N ILE A 13 1.55 -8.95 -7.97
CA ILE A 13 1.55 -7.64 -7.32
C ILE A 13 2.53 -6.71 -8.04
N ASP A 14 3.70 -7.22 -8.44
CA ASP A 14 4.75 -6.44 -9.08
C ASP A 14 4.31 -5.94 -10.44
N LEU A 15 3.72 -6.81 -11.26
CA LEU A 15 3.15 -6.45 -12.54
C LEU A 15 2.05 -5.39 -12.36
N TYR A 16 1.12 -5.60 -11.44
CA TYR A 16 0.03 -4.66 -11.20
C TYR A 16 0.53 -3.28 -10.73
N LEU A 17 1.53 -3.24 -9.84
CA LEU A 17 2.14 -2.00 -9.40
C LEU A 17 2.84 -1.27 -10.55
N SER A 18 3.53 -2.00 -11.43
CA SER A 18 4.21 -1.43 -12.59
C SER A 18 3.23 -0.77 -13.57
N GLU A 19 1.99 -1.25 -13.65
CA GLU A 19 0.91 -0.68 -14.45
C GLU A 19 0.18 0.46 -13.73
N LEU A 20 -0.03 0.35 -12.41
CA LEU A 20 -0.77 1.33 -11.61
C LEU A 20 0.02 2.62 -11.39
N VAL A 21 1.29 2.52 -10.97
CA VAL A 21 2.13 3.67 -10.58
C VAL A 21 2.19 4.75 -11.67
N PRO A 22 2.39 4.43 -12.97
CA PRO A 22 2.38 5.42 -14.04
C PRO A 22 1.05 6.16 -14.23
N THR A 23 -0.07 5.61 -13.74
CA THR A 23 -1.40 6.24 -13.85
C THR A 23 -1.69 7.22 -12.71
N LEU A 24 -0.88 7.21 -11.65
CA LEU A 24 -1.04 8.08 -10.49
C LEU A 24 -0.26 9.38 -10.68
N PRO A 25 -0.77 10.52 -10.17
CA PRO A 25 -0.03 11.76 -10.22
C PRO A 25 1.32 11.65 -9.51
N LEU A 26 2.29 12.41 -10.02
CA LEU A 26 3.65 12.44 -9.51
C LEU A 26 3.66 12.90 -8.05
N HIS A 27 4.41 12.23 -7.18
CA HIS A 27 4.54 12.56 -5.75
C HIS A 27 3.25 12.48 -4.90
N THR A 28 2.12 12.02 -5.46
CA THR A 28 0.85 11.90 -4.72
C THR A 28 0.57 10.48 -4.23
N HIS A 29 1.51 9.55 -4.38
CA HIS A 29 1.33 8.17 -3.97
C HIS A 29 2.53 7.66 -3.19
N ARG A 30 2.29 6.72 -2.28
CA ARG A 30 3.34 6.01 -1.57
C ARG A 30 2.95 4.54 -1.45
N ILE A 31 3.87 3.67 -1.87
CA ILE A 31 3.72 2.22 -1.77
C ILE A 31 4.33 1.79 -0.45
N PHE A 32 3.58 1.00 0.30
CA PHE A 32 4.01 0.35 1.52
C PHE A 32 3.89 -1.15 1.30
N GLN A 33 5.04 -1.80 1.31
CA GLN A 33 5.20 -3.25 1.24
C GLN A 33 6.05 -3.70 2.41
N ASN A 34 5.98 -4.98 2.75
CA ASN A 34 6.88 -5.50 3.78
C ASN A 34 8.31 -5.53 3.21
N GLU A 35 9.23 -4.81 3.86
CA GLU A 35 10.64 -4.70 3.44
C GLU A 35 11.50 -5.85 3.98
N GLU A 36 10.95 -6.74 4.83
CA GLU A 36 11.67 -7.90 5.34
C GLU A 36 11.85 -8.96 4.24
N GLU A 37 13.12 -9.31 3.98
CA GLU A 37 13.52 -10.34 3.01
C GLU A 37 12.81 -11.67 3.30
N ASN A 38 12.08 -12.20 2.31
CA ASN A 38 11.25 -13.42 2.40
C ASN A 38 10.01 -13.34 3.32
N LYS A 39 9.52 -12.14 3.66
CA LYS A 39 8.20 -12.00 4.31
C LYS A 39 7.24 -11.18 3.45
N ASP A 40 6.51 -11.89 2.59
CA ASP A 40 5.50 -11.27 1.73
C ASP A 40 4.22 -10.89 2.49
N ASN A 41 4.13 -11.19 3.78
CA ASN A 41 2.93 -10.96 4.59
C ASN A 41 2.92 -9.52 5.11
N PHE A 42 1.84 -8.80 4.85
CA PHE A 42 1.61 -7.46 5.37
C PHE A 42 0.87 -7.54 6.70
N LYS A 43 1.48 -7.04 7.79
CA LYS A 43 0.91 -7.13 9.14
C LYS A 43 0.00 -5.94 9.44
N ILE A 44 -1.04 -6.16 10.26
CA ILE A 44 -1.95 -5.08 10.67
C ILE A 44 -1.24 -3.92 11.37
N GLU A 45 -0.18 -4.20 12.14
CA GLU A 45 0.64 -3.16 12.81
C GLU A 45 1.35 -2.24 11.80
N GLN A 46 1.79 -2.77 10.66
CA GLN A 46 2.38 -1.98 9.58
C GLN A 46 1.30 -1.08 8.96
N ALA A 47 0.10 -1.60 8.70
CA ALA A 47 -1.06 -0.81 8.25
C ALA A 47 -1.37 0.36 9.19
N LYS A 48 -1.44 0.10 10.50
CA LYS A 48 -1.69 1.15 11.51
C LYS A 48 -0.63 2.24 11.49
N LYS A 49 0.65 1.86 11.37
CA LYS A 49 1.77 2.81 11.27
C LYS A 49 1.65 3.68 10.02
N VAL A 50 1.35 3.08 8.88
CA VAL A 50 1.16 3.79 7.60
C VAL A 50 0.02 4.81 7.69
N ILE A 51 -1.13 4.41 8.23
CA ILE A 51 -2.29 5.30 8.40
C ILE A 51 -1.91 6.48 9.30
N LYS A 52 -1.18 6.22 10.40
CA LYS A 52 -0.73 7.27 11.33
C LYS A 52 0.24 8.25 10.66
N GLU A 53 1.19 7.76 9.87
CA GLU A 53 2.13 8.62 9.12
C GLU A 53 1.42 9.44 8.04
N ALA A 54 0.50 8.83 7.29
CA ALA A 54 -0.24 9.51 6.24
C ALA A 54 -1.16 10.60 6.79
N TYR A 55 -1.80 10.36 7.94
CA TYR A 55 -2.65 11.34 8.62
C TYR A 55 -1.88 12.60 9.05
N ILE A 56 -0.58 12.47 9.36
CA ILE A 56 0.27 13.60 9.76
C ILE A 56 0.75 14.42 8.56
N ALA A 57 0.79 13.81 7.36
CA ALA A 57 1.45 14.37 6.19
C ALA A 57 0.47 15.08 5.23
N SER A 58 0.17 16.37 5.48
CA SER A 58 -0.51 17.30 4.55
C SER A 58 -1.99 17.00 4.23
N SER A 59 -2.76 18.04 3.91
CA SER A 59 -4.19 17.98 3.53
C SER A 59 -4.43 17.60 2.06
N GLU A 60 -3.37 17.30 1.29
CA GLU A 60 -3.49 16.90 -0.12
C GLU A 60 -3.91 15.43 -0.25
N SER A 61 -4.67 15.10 -1.29
CA SER A 61 -5.09 13.72 -1.57
C SER A 61 -3.89 12.84 -1.90
N LYS A 62 -3.58 11.89 -1.01
CA LYS A 62 -2.50 10.92 -1.17
C LYS A 62 -3.06 9.52 -1.35
N TYR A 63 -2.52 8.79 -2.32
CA TYR A 63 -2.79 7.37 -2.51
C TYR A 63 -1.87 6.55 -1.61
N ILE A 64 -2.48 5.83 -0.66
CA ILE A 64 -1.80 4.84 0.17
C ILE A 64 -2.01 3.49 -0.48
N ILE A 65 -0.92 2.85 -0.90
CA ILE A 65 -0.97 1.52 -1.52
C ILE A 65 -0.33 0.54 -0.54
N LEU A 66 -1.13 -0.41 -0.04
CA LEU A 66 -0.68 -1.47 0.86
C LEU A 66 -0.61 -2.78 0.08
N CYS A 67 0.58 -3.37 0.00
CA CYS A 67 0.83 -4.56 -0.81
C CYS A 67 1.39 -5.70 0.05
N GLY A 68 0.86 -6.91 -0.16
CA GLY A 68 1.37 -8.13 0.43
C GLY A 68 0.64 -9.36 -0.13
N ASN A 69 1.31 -10.51 -0.11
CA ASN A 69 0.75 -11.79 -0.55
C ASN A 69 -0.29 -12.34 0.45
N LYS A 70 -0.15 -11.99 1.74
CA LYS A 70 -1.13 -12.29 2.79
C LYS A 70 -1.25 -11.11 3.76
N PHE A 71 -2.43 -10.94 4.34
CA PHE A 71 -2.68 -9.96 5.40
C PHE A 71 -2.97 -10.68 6.71
N GLU A 72 -2.10 -10.51 7.70
CA GLU A 72 -2.16 -11.23 8.97
C GLU A 72 -2.54 -10.29 10.12
N LEU A 73 -3.43 -10.78 11.00
CA LEU A 73 -3.88 -10.06 12.20
C LEU A 73 -2.83 -10.06 13.31
N GLU A 74 -2.02 -11.12 13.41
CA GLU A 74 -1.06 -11.33 14.48
C GLU A 74 0.27 -11.84 13.93
N ALA A 75 1.39 -11.43 14.54
CA ALA A 75 2.67 -12.09 14.34
C ALA A 75 2.63 -13.40 15.14
N GLN A 76 2.41 -14.53 14.47
CA GLN A 76 2.50 -15.85 15.09
C GLN A 76 3.96 -16.32 15.16
#